data_AF-A0AAW9XC65-F1
#
_entry.id   AF-A0AAW9XC65-F1
#
_cell.length_a   1.000
_cell.length_b   1.000
_cell.length_c   1.000
_cell.angle_alpha   90.00
_cell.angle_beta   90.00
_cell.angle_gamma   90.00
#
_symmetry.space_group_name_H-M   'P 1'
#
loop_
_entity.id
_entity.type
_entity.pdbx_description
1 polymer ?
#
loop_
_entity_poly.entity_id
_entity_poly.type
_entity_poly.pdbx_seq_one_letter_code
_entity_poly.pdbx_strand_id
1 'polypeptide(L)'
;MKFHGLRAKKILQDFIWNRWISFEIVNIDNYNRIVVIIENESGENLNLKMVERGFAINRYSQYENPKKNYYYPEHKNLIDRLRNAQEKAKKANLLLWNDGILPIYGINSYTK
;
A
#
# COMPACT_ATOMS: atom_id res chain seq x y z
N MET A 1 -1.37 -18.46 2.55
CA MET A 1 -1.84 -17.39 1.64
C MET A 1 -2.97 -16.51 2.15
N LYS A 2 -4.05 -17.03 2.75
CA LYS A 2 -5.23 -16.22 3.15
C LYS A 2 -5.01 -15.27 4.37
N PHE A 3 -3.92 -15.42 5.14
CA PHE A 3 -3.78 -14.76 6.44
C PHE A 3 -3.39 -13.26 6.34
N HIS A 4 -2.49 -12.87 5.45
CA HIS A 4 -2.03 -11.47 5.38
C HIS A 4 -3.11 -10.52 4.86
N GLY A 5 -3.87 -10.93 3.84
CA GLY A 5 -4.99 -10.15 3.33
C GLY A 5 -6.07 -9.92 4.40
N LEU A 6 -6.38 -10.94 5.20
CA LEU A 6 -7.31 -10.81 6.33
C LEU A 6 -6.77 -9.90 7.42
N ARG A 7 -5.48 -10.01 7.75
CA ARG A 7 -4.82 -9.15 8.75
C ARG A 7 -4.80 -7.69 8.30
N ALA A 8 -4.39 -7.42 7.05
CA ALA A 8 -4.39 -6.07 6.48
C ALA A 8 -5.80 -5.49 6.43
N LYS A 9 -6.80 -6.30 6.04
CA LYS A 9 -8.22 -5.90 6.06
C LYS A 9 -8.66 -5.50 7.47
N LYS A 10 -8.36 -6.32 8.49
CA LYS A 10 -8.74 -6.04 9.88
C LYS A 10 -8.09 -4.75 10.38
N ILE A 11 -6.80 -4.55 10.11
CA ILE A 11 -6.09 -3.34 10.51
C ILE A 11 -6.65 -2.09 9.83
N LEU A 12 -6.91 -2.14 8.53
CA LEU A 12 -7.53 -1.02 7.83
C LEU A 12 -8.94 -0.75 8.37
N GLN A 13 -9.73 -1.80 8.61
CA GLN A 13 -11.05 -1.68 9.22
C GLN A 13 -10.96 -0.95 10.57
N ASP A 14 -9.99 -1.29 11.42
CA ASP A 14 -9.81 -0.62 12.71
C ASP A 14 -9.44 0.87 12.56
N PHE A 15 -8.84 1.27 11.43
CA PHE A 15 -8.55 2.68 11.14
C PHE A 15 -9.74 3.47 10.58
N ILE A 16 -10.72 2.82 9.95
CA ILE A 16 -11.79 3.52 9.20
C ILE A 16 -13.20 3.25 9.73
N TRP A 17 -13.42 2.17 10.46
CA TRP A 17 -14.77 1.72 10.83
C TRP A 17 -15.42 2.66 11.83
N ASN A 18 -16.59 3.20 11.46
CA ASN A 18 -17.29 4.22 12.25
C ASN A 18 -16.45 5.46 12.58
N ARG A 19 -15.52 5.84 11.68
CA ARG A 19 -14.68 7.03 11.81
C ARG A 19 -14.90 7.95 10.61
N TRP A 20 -14.73 9.24 10.82
CA TRP A 20 -14.70 10.21 9.73
C TRP A 20 -13.39 10.05 8.96
N ILE A 21 -13.51 9.89 7.64
CA ILE A 21 -12.37 9.85 6.73
C ILE A 21 -12.58 10.88 5.63
N SER A 22 -11.49 11.43 5.12
CA SER A 22 -11.46 12.13 3.84
C SER A 22 -10.79 11.25 2.80
N PHE A 23 -11.14 11.45 1.53
CA PHE A 23 -10.46 10.81 0.44
C PHE A 23 -10.34 11.74 -0.76
N GLU A 24 -9.25 11.56 -1.51
CA GLU A 24 -9.00 12.20 -2.79
C GLU A 24 -8.99 11.11 -3.86
N ILE A 25 -9.80 11.28 -4.91
CA ILE A 25 -9.76 10.41 -6.09
C ILE A 25 -8.61 10.88 -6.97
N VAL A 26 -7.59 10.05 -7.12
CA VAL A 26 -6.40 10.38 -7.92
C VAL A 26 -6.47 9.80 -9.33
N ASN A 27 -7.21 8.70 -9.51
CA ASN A 27 -7.39 8.10 -10.84
C ASN A 27 -8.54 7.10 -10.87
N ILE A 28 -8.92 6.71 -12.08
CA ILE A 28 -9.64 5.48 -12.37
C ILE A 28 -8.74 4.65 -13.27
N ASP A 29 -8.38 3.44 -12.84
CA ASP A 29 -7.48 2.61 -13.62
C ASP A 29 -8.17 1.90 -14.81
N ASN A 30 -7.39 1.22 -15.65
CA ASN A 30 -7.88 0.53 -16.85
C ASN A 30 -8.87 -0.62 -16.56
N TYR A 31 -9.08 -0.97 -15.28
CA TYR A 31 -10.06 -1.96 -14.83
C TYR A 31 -11.28 -1.29 -14.15
N ASN A 32 -11.47 0.01 -14.35
CA ASN A 32 -12.51 0.83 -13.73
C ASN A 32 -12.46 0.85 -12.19
N ARG A 33 -11.27 0.66 -11.60
CA ARG A 33 -11.09 0.75 -10.15
C ARG A 33 -10.73 2.19 -9.77
N ILE A 34 -11.44 2.73 -8.79
CA ILE A 34 -11.15 4.06 -8.23
C ILE A 34 -9.89 3.95 -7.36
N VAL A 35 -8.88 4.74 -7.70
CA VAL A 35 -7.64 4.87 -6.92
C VAL A 35 -7.77 6.10 -6.04
N VAL A 36 -7.56 5.92 -4.74
CA VAL A 36 -7.76 6.98 -3.74
C VAL A 36 -6.59 7.11 -2.77
N ILE A 37 -6.37 8.35 -2.34
CA ILE A 37 -5.63 8.66 -1.12
C ILE A 37 -6.65 8.82 0.00
N ILE A 38 -6.43 8.19 1.15
CA ILE A 38 -7.33 8.21 2.30
C ILE A 38 -6.61 8.83 3.49
N GLU A 39 -7.29 9.75 4.18
CA GLU A 39 -6.82 10.34 5.42
C GLU A 39 -7.87 10.17 6.53
N ASN A 40 -7.40 10.04 7.77
CA ASN A 40 -8.28 10.04 8.93
C ASN A 40 -8.59 11.47 9.40
N GLU A 41 -9.41 11.60 10.44
CA GLU A 41 -9.82 12.88 11.02
C GLU A 41 -8.66 13.76 11.55
N SER A 42 -7.47 13.17 11.75
CA SER A 42 -6.26 13.89 12.18
C SER A 42 -5.36 14.29 11.01
N GLY A 43 -5.79 14.07 9.76
CA GLY A 43 -4.99 14.33 8.55
C GLY A 43 -3.88 13.30 8.31
N GLU A 44 -3.95 12.12 8.94
CA GLU A 44 -2.95 11.06 8.75
C GLU A 44 -3.27 10.23 7.51
N ASN A 45 -2.32 10.14 6.59
CA ASN A 45 -2.43 9.34 5.37
C ASN A 45 -2.40 7.82 5.67
N LEU A 46 -3.54 7.16 5.49
CA LEU A 46 -3.70 5.74 5.80
C LEU A 46 -2.98 4.84 4.79
N ASN A 47 -2.85 5.25 3.52
CA ASN A 47 -2.08 4.51 2.52
C ASN A 47 -0.62 4.35 2.98
N LEU A 48 0.00 5.44 3.45
CA LEU A 48 1.35 5.44 3.98
C LEU A 48 1.47 4.58 5.24
N LYS A 49 0.55 4.74 6.18
CA LYS A 49 0.55 3.98 7.44
C LYS A 49 0.49 2.47 7.24
N MET A 50 -0.29 2.03 6.25
CA MET A 50 -0.37 0.62 5.88
C MET A 50 0.96 0.09 5.31
N VAL A 51 1.67 0.89 4.51
CA VAL A 51 2.99 0.52 3.95
C VAL A 51 4.08 0.56 5.02
N GLU A 52 4.14 1.62 5.84
CA GLU A 52 5.13 1.78 6.91
C GLU A 52 5.12 0.61 7.90
N ARG A 53 3.93 0.10 8.22
CA ARG A 53 3.77 -1.03 9.13
C ARG A 53 3.92 -2.40 8.44
N GLY A 54 4.15 -2.43 7.13
CA GLY A 54 4.32 -3.66 6.36
C GLY A 54 3.03 -4.44 6.12
N PHE A 55 1.86 -3.79 6.14
CA PHE A 55 0.56 -4.42 5.80
C PHE A 55 0.20 -4.28 4.31
N ALA A 56 0.88 -3.40 3.58
CA ALA A 56 0.66 -3.15 2.15
C ALA A 56 1.98 -2.93 1.41
N ILE A 57 1.94 -3.09 0.09
CA ILE A 57 3.09 -2.91 -0.82
C ILE A 57 2.75 -1.78 -1.79
N ASN A 58 3.63 -0.79 -1.90
CA ASN A 58 3.57 0.19 -2.98
C ASN A 58 4.23 -0.41 -4.23
N ARG A 59 3.41 -0.86 -5.20
CA ARG A 59 3.89 -1.62 -6.36
C ARG A 59 4.01 -0.80 -7.64
N TYR A 60 3.05 0.10 -7.90
CA TYR A 60 2.88 0.67 -9.23
C TYR A 60 3.05 2.18 -9.30
N SER A 61 2.85 2.89 -8.19
CA SER A 61 2.90 4.35 -8.18
C SER A 61 4.30 4.87 -8.52
N GLN A 62 4.37 5.72 -9.54
CA GLN A 62 5.62 6.28 -10.05
C GLN A 62 5.38 7.70 -10.60
N TYR A 63 6.42 8.52 -10.65
CA TYR A 63 6.36 9.88 -11.19
C TYR A 63 7.43 10.14 -12.26
N GLU A 64 8.22 9.12 -12.63
CA GLU A 64 9.36 9.26 -13.53
C GLU A 64 9.03 8.95 -14.99
N ASN A 65 8.02 8.12 -15.25
CA ASN A 65 7.70 7.66 -16.61
C ASN A 65 6.25 8.00 -17.02
N PRO A 66 6.05 9.04 -17.85
CA PRO A 66 4.73 9.47 -18.29
C PRO A 66 3.90 8.43 -19.04
N LYS A 67 4.52 7.40 -19.64
CA LYS A 67 3.85 6.40 -20.48
C LYS A 67 3.24 5.22 -19.70
N LYS A 68 3.33 5.21 -18.36
CA LYS A 68 2.89 4.09 -17.52
C LYS A 68 1.50 4.35 -16.92
N ASN A 69 0.71 3.29 -16.77
CA ASN A 69 -0.69 3.33 -16.26
C ASN A 69 -0.85 3.78 -14.79
N TYR A 70 0.23 4.20 -14.13
CA TYR A 70 0.25 4.61 -12.71
C TYR A 70 1.24 5.78 -12.51
N TYR A 71 1.26 6.68 -13.49
CA TYR A 71 2.07 7.88 -13.51
C TYR A 71 1.33 9.02 -12.79
N TYR A 72 1.87 9.45 -11.65
CA TYR A 72 1.25 10.44 -10.75
C TYR A 72 2.27 11.52 -10.34
N PRO A 73 2.68 12.40 -11.28
CA PRO A 73 3.72 13.40 -11.02
C PRO A 73 3.37 14.39 -9.92
N GLU A 74 2.09 14.76 -9.80
CA GLU A 74 1.55 15.63 -8.76
C GLU A 74 1.71 15.05 -7.34
N HIS A 75 1.83 13.72 -7.21
CA HIS A 75 1.97 13.03 -5.93
C HIS A 75 3.40 12.56 -5.64
N LYS A 76 4.43 13.17 -6.27
CA LYS A 76 5.86 12.84 -6.08
C LYS A 76 6.25 12.64 -4.61
N ASN A 77 5.93 13.62 -3.75
CA ASN A 77 6.32 13.59 -2.33
C ASN A 77 5.70 12.39 -1.59
N LEU A 78 4.46 12.03 -1.89
CA LEU A 78 3.81 10.86 -1.29
C LEU A 78 4.44 9.56 -1.81
N ILE A 79 4.74 9.48 -3.10
CA ILE A 79 5.40 8.31 -3.71
C ILE A 79 6.77 8.07 -3.08
N ASP A 80 7.56 9.12 -2.87
CA ASP A 80 8.87 9.03 -2.20
C ASP A 80 8.72 8.57 -0.74
N ARG A 81 7.74 9.09 -0.01
CA ARG A 81 7.42 8.64 1.36
C ARG A 81 7.03 7.16 1.38
N LEU A 82 6.19 6.71 0.45
CA LEU A 82 5.77 5.31 0.33
C LEU A 82 6.95 4.38 0.01
N ARG A 83 7.86 4.79 -0.88
CA ARG A 83 9.07 4.02 -1.20
C ARG A 83 9.98 3.91 0.01
N ASN A 84 10.24 5.03 0.69
CA ASN A 84 11.07 5.05 1.90
C ASN A 84 10.45 4.22 3.03
N ALA A 85 9.14 4.32 3.23
CA ALA A 85 8.39 3.51 4.19
C ALA A 85 8.52 2.01 3.91
N GLN A 86 8.36 1.63 2.64
CA GLN A 86 8.49 0.24 2.21
C GLN A 86 9.90 -0.31 2.46
N GLU A 87 10.94 0.45 2.14
CA GLU A 87 12.33 0.03 2.41
C GLU A 87 12.63 -0.08 3.92
N LYS A 88 12.08 0.82 4.73
CA LYS A 88 12.18 0.71 6.20
C LYS A 88 11.46 -0.55 6.72
N ALA A 89 10.24 -0.81 6.25
CA ALA A 89 9.47 -1.99 6.65
C ALA A 89 10.17 -3.30 6.24
N LYS A 90 10.80 -3.34 5.05
CA LYS A 90 11.64 -4.45 4.60
C LYS A 90 12.84 -4.69 5.52
N LYS A 91 13.61 -3.64 5.80
CA LYS A 91 14.82 -3.73 6.65
C LYS A 91 14.49 -4.15 8.08
N ALA A 92 13.37 -3.67 8.61
CA ALA A 92 12.87 -4.05 9.92
C ALA A 92 12.15 -5.41 9.93
N ASN A 93 12.10 -6.10 8.78
CA ASN A 93 11.45 -7.39 8.60
C ASN A 93 10.01 -7.41 9.15
N LEU A 94 9.20 -6.42 8.79
CA LEU A 94 7.83 -6.30 9.28
C LEU A 94 6.86 -7.14 8.45
N LEU A 95 6.08 -8.01 9.12
CA LEU A 95 4.88 -8.63 8.57
C LEU A 95 5.07 -9.29 7.19
N LEU A 96 4.52 -8.70 6.11
CA LEU A 96 4.63 -9.22 4.74
C LEU A 96 6.09 -9.50 4.34
N TRP A 97 7.04 -8.74 4.92
CA TRP A 97 8.47 -8.90 4.69
C TRP A 97 9.06 -10.05 5.52
N ASN A 98 8.61 -10.26 6.76
CA ASN A 98 8.99 -11.41 7.60
C ASN A 98 8.53 -12.74 7.02
N ASP A 99 7.29 -12.76 6.55
CA ASP A 99 6.62 -13.99 6.16
C ASP A 99 7.03 -14.43 4.73
N GLY A 100 7.83 -13.61 4.05
CA GLY A 100 8.25 -13.80 2.67
C GLY A 100 7.18 -13.37 1.67
N ILE A 101 7.63 -12.69 0.62
CA ILE A 101 6.72 -12.12 -0.39
C ILE A 101 6.21 -13.19 -1.38
N LEU A 102 7.01 -14.24 -1.64
CA LEU A 102 6.67 -15.29 -2.60
C LEU A 102 5.38 -16.04 -2.23
N PRO A 103 5.19 -16.48 -0.97
CA PRO A 103 3.92 -17.04 -0.54
C PRO A 103 2.71 -16.12 -0.77
N ILE A 104 2.86 -14.80 -0.67
CA ILE A 104 1.74 -13.86 -0.89
C ILE A 104 1.25 -13.91 -2.34
N TYR A 105 2.16 -14.14 -3.29
CA TYR A 105 1.84 -14.24 -4.71
C TYR A 105 1.45 -15.65 -5.16
N GLY A 106 1.30 -16.59 -4.23
CA GLY A 106 1.04 -17.99 -4.55
C GLY A 106 2.17 -18.71 -5.26
N ILE A 107 3.36 -18.15 -5.16
CA ILE A 107 4.59 -18.81 -5.57
C ILE A 107 5.05 -19.60 -4.35
N ASN A 108 4.74 -20.90 -4.31
CA ASN A 108 5.35 -21.78 -3.33
C ASN A 108 6.85 -21.81 -3.60
N SER A 109 7.65 -21.48 -2.59
CA SER A 109 9.08 -21.72 -2.60
C SER A 109 9.31 -23.24 -2.49
N TYR A 110 9.06 -23.96 -3.58
CA TYR A 110 9.58 -25.31 -3.74
C TYR A 110 10.99 -25.17 -4.30
N THR A 111 11.99 -25.20 -3.42
CA THR A 111 13.32 -25.65 -3.82
C THR A 111 14.13 -26.11 -2.61
N LYS A 112 14.29 -27.45 -2.59
CA LYS A 112 15.26 -28.32 -1.90
C LYS A 112 15.31 -28.33 -0.37
#